data_AF-A0A382LGA6-F1
#
_entry.id   AF-A0A382LGA6-F1
#
_cell.length_a   1.000
_cell.length_b   1.000
_cell.length_c   1.000
_cell.angle_alpha   90.00
_cell.angle_beta   90.00
_cell.angle_gamma   90.00
#
_symmetry.space_group_name_H-M   'P 1'
#
loop_
_entity.id
_entity.type
_entity.pdbx_description
1 polymer ?
#
loop_
_entity_poly.entity_id
_entity_poly.type
_entity_poly.pdbx_seq_one_letter_code
_entity_poly.pdbx_strand_id
1 'polypeptide(L)' 'VPEVIFNGPEGRLEGRYQHGRGENPPVALVLHPHPEHGGNMNNKVVYRVFHTFTSMGFSTLRFNFRGVGRSQGEYDFGTG' A
#
# COMPACT_ATOMS: atom_id res chain seq x y z
N VAL A 1 5.38 -5.80 -10.48
CA VAL A 1 5.43 -4.51 -9.75
C VAL A 1 6.55 -4.56 -8.72
N PRO A 2 7.46 -3.57 -8.71
CA PRO A 2 8.55 -3.52 -7.75
C PRO A 2 8.06 -3.53 -6.30
N GLU A 3 8.78 -4.25 -5.45
CA GLU A 3 8.71 -4.09 -4.00
C GLU A 3 9.41 -2.78 -3.61
N VAL A 4 8.80 -2.05 -2.67
CA VAL A 4 9.40 -0.85 -2.08
C VAL A 4 9.36 -0.98 -0.57
N ILE A 5 10.42 -0.50 0.09
CA ILE A 5 10.47 -0.32 1.54
C ILE A 5 10.74 1.17 1.79
N PHE A 6 9.94 1.80 2.64
CA PHE A 6 10.07 3.22 2.96
C PHE A 6 9.88 3.48 4.45
N ASN A 7 10.32 4.64 4.95
CA ASN A 7 10.23 4.97 6.36
C ASN A 7 8.81 5.43 6.72
N GLY A 8 8.23 4.82 7.75
CA GLY A 8 7.04 5.29 8.46
C GLY A 8 7.39 5.72 9.90
N PRO A 9 6.40 6.19 10.68
CA PRO A 9 6.61 6.69 12.04
C PRO A 9 7.23 5.67 13.00
N GLU A 10 6.81 4.40 12.92
CA GLU A 10 7.28 3.29 13.78
C GLU A 10 8.30 2.38 13.08
N GLY A 11 9.00 2.91 12.07
CA GLY A 11 9.99 2.17 11.29
C GLY A 11 9.53 1.86 9.87
N ARG A 12 10.16 0.86 9.26
CA ARG A 12 10.01 0.59 7.82
C ARG A 12 8.64 0.03 7.48
N LEU A 13 8.06 0.49 6.37
CA LEU A 13 6.82 0.01 5.78
C LEU A 13 7.08 -0.71 4.46
N GLU A 14 6.39 -1.83 4.26
CA GLU A 14 6.44 -2.63 3.05
C GLU A 14 5.35 -2.21 2.06
N GLY A 15 5.71 -2.03 0.79
CA GLY A 15 4.73 -1.70 -0.24
C GLY A 15 5.02 -2.26 -1.64
N ARG A 16 4.11 -1.93 -2.54
CA ARG A 16 4.21 -2.13 -3.99
C ARG A 16 3.87 -0.82 -4.67
N TYR A 17 4.80 -0.33 -5.47
CA TYR A 17 4.68 0.92 -6.20
C TYR A 17 4.73 0.66 -7.71
N GLN A 18 3.86 1.32 -8.46
CA GLN A 18 3.91 1.38 -9.91
C GLN A 18 3.88 2.85 -10.32
N HIS A 19 4.92 3.29 -11.02
CA HIS A 19 4.92 4.62 -11.63
C HIS A 19 3.88 4.69 -12.75
N GLY A 20 3.15 5.80 -12.80
CA GLY A 20 2.12 6.08 -13.80
C GLY A 20 2.68 6.45 -15.17
N ARG A 21 1.82 6.86 -16.10
CA ARG A 21 2.18 7.24 -17.47
C ARG A 21 2.08 8.75 -17.67
N GLY A 22 2.98 9.32 -18.48
CA GLY A 22 3.05 10.76 -18.74
C GLY A 22 4.03 11.47 -17.79
N GLU A 23 4.21 12.77 -17.97
CA GLU A 23 5.18 13.56 -17.18
C GLU A 23 4.74 13.77 -15.72
N ASN A 24 3.44 13.93 -15.49
CA ASN A 24 2.86 14.17 -14.16
C ASN A 24 1.61 13.29 -13.94
N PRO A 25 1.79 11.97 -13.78
CA PRO A 25 0.65 11.07 -13.57
C PRO A 25 -0.05 11.37 -12.24
N PRO A 26 -1.39 11.30 -12.17
CA PRO A 26 -2.12 11.41 -10.91
C PRO A 26 -1.73 10.26 -9.96
N VAL A 27 -1.89 10.48 -8.66
CA VAL A 27 -1.49 9.52 -7.61
C VAL A 27 -2.70 8.83 -7.00
N ALA A 28 -2.59 7.52 -6.78
CA ALA A 28 -3.56 6.73 -6.03
C ALA A 28 -2.87 5.98 -4.88
N LEU A 29 -3.39 6.14 -3.66
CA LEU A 29 -2.98 5.39 -2.48
C LEU A 29 -4.07 4.40 -2.10
N VAL A 30 -3.75 3.10 -2.09
CA VAL A 30 -4.71 2.04 -1.79
C VAL A 30 -4.39 1.44 -0.43
N LEU A 31 -5.30 1.60 0.51
CA LEU A 31 -5.18 1.12 1.88
C LEU A 31 -5.95 -0.20 2.06
N HIS A 32 -5.45 -1.07 2.92
CA HIS A 32 -6.08 -2.37 3.16
C HIS A 32 -7.05 -2.35 4.35
N PRO A 33 -7.99 -3.31 4.42
CA PRO A 33 -8.88 -3.49 5.57
C PRO A 33 -8.12 -3.79 6.87
N HIS A 34 -8.84 -3.88 7.98
CA HIS A 34 -8.27 -4.14 9.30
C HIS A 34 -7.39 -5.41 9.35
N PRO A 35 -6.17 -5.35 9.94
CA PRO A 35 -5.26 -6.49 10.04
C PRO A 35 -5.84 -7.73 10.72
N GLU A 36 -6.53 -7.55 11.85
CA GLU A 36 -7.13 -8.66 12.63
C GLU A 36 -8.24 -9.40 11.88
N HIS A 37 -8.77 -8.80 10.79
CA HIS A 37 -9.74 -9.44 9.91
C HIS A 37 -9.10 -9.95 8.60
N GLY A 38 -7.79 -10.21 8.63
CA GLY A 38 -7.03 -10.71 7.47
C GLY A 38 -6.69 -9.64 6.44
N GLY A 39 -6.79 -8.35 6.80
CA GLY A 39 -6.43 -7.23 5.94
C GLY A 39 -4.92 -7.10 5.74
N ASN A 40 -4.49 -7.02 4.48
CA ASN A 40 -3.12 -6.72 4.08
C ASN A 40 -3.11 -6.16 2.65
N MET A 41 -1.98 -5.65 2.18
CA MET A 41 -1.87 -5.05 0.84
C MET A 41 -2.19 -6.02 -0.32
N ASN A 42 -2.16 -7.34 -0.07
CA ASN A 42 -2.46 -8.38 -1.05
C ASN A 42 -3.91 -8.88 -0.97
N ASN A 43 -4.76 -8.29 -0.11
CA ASN A 43 -6.19 -8.55 -0.10
C ASN A 43 -6.77 -8.40 -1.53
N LYS A 44 -7.66 -9.30 -1.94
CA LYS A 44 -8.18 -9.38 -3.32
C LYS A 44 -8.82 -8.06 -3.80
N VAL A 45 -9.50 -7.33 -2.91
CA VAL A 45 -10.11 -6.03 -3.24
C VAL A 45 -9.02 -4.98 -3.44
N VAL A 46 -8.09 -4.86 -2.50
CA VAL A 46 -6.93 -3.95 -2.56
C VAL A 46 -6.11 -4.20 -3.84
N TYR A 47 -5.88 -5.48 -4.16
CA TYR A 47 -5.17 -5.89 -5.36
C TYR A 47 -5.90 -5.42 -6.62
N ARG A 48 -7.20 -5.67 -6.73
CA ARG A 48 -7.98 -5.23 -7.90
C ARG A 48 -7.97 -3.71 -8.03
N VAL A 49 -8.20 -2.96 -6.95
CA VAL A 49 -8.19 -1.49 -6.96
C VAL A 49 -6.83 -0.96 -7.42
N PHE A 50 -5.73 -1.51 -6.90
CA PHE A 50 -4.37 -1.15 -7.31
C PHE A 50 -4.15 -1.33 -8.83
N HIS A 51 -4.57 -2.47 -9.37
CA HIS A 51 -4.43 -2.76 -10.80
C HIS A 51 -5.37 -1.90 -11.66
N THR A 52 -6.55 -1.57 -11.18
CA THR A 52 -7.47 -0.64 -11.87
C THR A 52 -6.81 0.74 -12.05
N PHE A 53 -6.32 1.36 -10.97
CA PHE A 53 -5.66 2.67 -11.06
C PHE A 53 -4.38 2.63 -11.89
N THR A 54 -3.58 1.58 -11.75
CA THR A 54 -2.40 1.35 -12.60
C THR A 54 -2.77 1.31 -14.09
N SER A 55 -3.86 0.60 -14.44
CA SER A 55 -4.31 0.49 -15.83
C SER A 55 -4.82 1.82 -16.40
N MET A 56 -5.35 2.70 -15.54
CA MET A 56 -5.76 4.06 -15.85
C MET A 56 -4.58 5.05 -15.95
N GLY A 57 -3.34 4.62 -15.71
CA GLY A 57 -2.14 5.45 -15.85
C GLY A 57 -1.72 6.19 -14.58
N PHE A 58 -2.32 5.90 -13.42
CA PHE A 58 -1.94 6.51 -12.14
C PHE A 58 -0.61 5.98 -11.60
N SER A 59 0.16 6.84 -10.96
CA SER A 59 1.20 6.41 -10.01
C SER A 59 0.51 5.84 -8.78
N THR A 60 0.59 4.52 -8.60
CA THR A 60 -0.22 3.81 -7.60
C THR A 60 0.66 3.15 -6.55
N LEU A 61 0.34 3.36 -5.28
CA LEU A 61 0.97 2.70 -4.13
C LEU A 61 -0.08 1.91 -3.35
N ARG A 62 0.27 0.69 -2.96
CA ARG A 62 -0.36 -0.03 -1.85
C ARG A 62 0.74 -0.45 -0.88
N PHE A 63 0.45 -0.45 0.42
CA PHE A 63 1.42 -0.82 1.43
C PHE A 63 0.74 -1.53 2.60
N ASN A 64 1.52 -2.25 3.38
CA ASN A 64 1.10 -2.87 4.63
C ASN A 64 1.24 -1.85 5.77
N PHE A 65 0.18 -1.64 6.55
CA PHE A 65 0.26 -0.88 7.80
C PHE A 65 1.27 -1.49 8.77
N ARG A 66 1.66 -0.72 9.79
CA ARG A 66 2.54 -1.18 10.88
C ARG A 66 2.06 -2.52 11.45
N GLY A 67 3.00 -3.41 11.75
CA GLY A 67 2.71 -4.76 12.26
C GLY A 67 2.16 -5.76 11.24
N VAL A 68 2.03 -5.40 9.95
CA VAL A 68 1.56 -6.31 8.89
C VAL A 68 2.69 -6.67 7.92
N GLY A 69 2.86 -7.96 7.64
CA GLY A 69 3.86 -8.44 6.68
C GLY A 69 5.28 -8.08 7.13
N ARG A 70 6.03 -7.35 6.28
CA ARG A 70 7.39 -6.87 6.61
C ARG A 70 7.42 -5.45 7.18
N SER A 71 6.26 -4.83 7.39
CA SER A 71 6.16 -3.52 8.05
C SER A 71 6.43 -3.64 9.55
N GLN A 72 7.27 -2.74 10.07
CA GLN A 72 7.63 -2.67 11.49
C GLN A 72 6.54 -2.01 12.33
N GLY A 73 6.68 -2.05 13.65
CA GLY A 73 5.71 -1.52 14.62
C GLY A 73 4.59 -2.51 14.95
N GLU A 74 3.63 -2.05 15.74
CA GLU A 74 2.47 -2.82 16.19
C GLU A 74 1.18 -2.05 15.89
N TYR A 75 0.05 -2.76 15.78
CA TYR A 75 -1.25 -2.14 15.60
C TYR A 75 -1.63 -1.30 16.85
N ASP A 76 -2.06 -0.06 16.64
CA ASP A 76 -2.28 0.96 17.69
C ASP A 76 -3.75 1.38 17.83
N PHE A 77 -4.67 0.45 17.56
CA PHE A 77 -6.12 0.71 17.61
C PHE A 77 -6.61 1.75 16.57
N GLY A 78 -5.86 1.94 15.48
CA GLY A 78 -6.23 2.83 14.38
C GLY A 78 -5.75 4.28 14.58
N THR A 79 -4.79 4.47 15.47
CA THR A 79 -4.14 5.77 15.69
C THR A 79 -2.99 5.90 14.68
N GLY A 80 -3.34 6.26 13.44
CA GLY A 80 -2.42 6.33 12.29
C GLY A 80 -1.04 6.92 12.56
#